data_AF-A0A9X8RHU0-F1
#
_entry.id   AF-A0A9X8RHU0-F1
#
_cell.length_a   1.000
_cell.length_b   1.000
_cell.length_c   1.000
_cell.angle_alpha   90.00
_cell.angle_beta   90.00
_cell.angle_gamma   90.00
#
_symmetry.space_group_name_H-M   'P 1'
#
loop_
_entity.id
_entity.type
_entity.pdbx_description
1 polymer ?
#
loop_
_entity_poly.entity_id
_entity_poly.type
_entity_poly.pdbx_seq_one_letter_code
_entity_poly.pdbx_strand_id
1 'polypeptide(L)'
;MILANKALKEISGRYPLDEEQLKDISGIGGVKFEKYGASILAEVNKYVKENNINVIWEKKGKRKLILDGESRKNNEIALDLLNQGKDIQSISQEIEVSLSTIIGYVHDYVKDGHSISFELGLENFYNEDKKKMILEVCEKVGYDNLNNIKRKLPDSIKYENIRAVILDSYLENLKNNIIAE
;
A
#
# COMPACT_ATOMS: atom_id res chain seq x y z
N MET A 1 20.40 -13.84 9.32
CA MET A 1 20.58 -12.46 8.81
C MET A 1 20.20 -11.49 9.93
N ILE A 2 21.12 -10.61 10.36
CA ILE A 2 20.96 -9.80 11.58
C ILE A 2 20.12 -8.54 11.30
N LEU A 3 20.57 -7.68 10.36
CA LEU A 3 19.80 -6.58 9.77
C LEU A 3 19.75 -6.69 8.25
N ALA A 4 18.70 -6.17 7.63
CA ALA A 4 18.60 -6.07 6.18
C ALA A 4 19.39 -4.86 5.67
N ASN A 5 20.01 -4.98 4.48
CA ASN A 5 20.75 -3.88 3.86
C ASN A 5 19.91 -2.59 3.72
N LYS A 6 18.61 -2.74 3.49
CA LYS A 6 17.66 -1.62 3.45
C LYS A 6 17.58 -0.86 4.78
N ALA A 7 17.56 -1.57 5.91
CA ALA A 7 17.51 -0.96 7.24
C ALA A 7 18.84 -0.25 7.55
N LEU A 8 19.98 -0.88 7.24
CA LEU A 8 21.30 -0.28 7.42
C LEU A 8 21.44 1.03 6.63
N LYS A 9 20.97 1.04 5.38
CA LYS A 9 20.98 2.24 4.53
C LYS A 9 20.10 3.36 5.07
N GLU A 10 18.95 3.04 5.66
CA GLU A 10 18.09 4.04 6.29
C GLU A 10 18.70 4.58 7.60
N ILE A 11 19.30 3.73 8.43
CA ILE A 11 19.97 4.15 9.68
C ILE A 11 21.12 5.11 9.37
N SER A 12 21.98 4.78 8.39
CA SER A 12 23.10 5.64 8.01
C SER A 12 22.68 6.94 7.33
N GLY A 13 21.48 6.99 6.75
CA GLY A 13 20.97 8.18 6.06
C GLY A 13 20.14 9.12 6.96
N ARG A 14 19.52 8.59 8.02
CA ARG A 14 18.55 9.32 8.86
C ARG A 14 19.00 9.51 10.31
N TYR A 15 20.02 8.80 10.75
CA TYR A 15 20.63 8.96 12.08
C TYR A 15 19.63 8.91 13.24
N PRO A 16 18.93 7.77 13.46
CA PRO A 16 18.00 7.65 14.58
C PRO A 16 18.73 7.83 15.93
N LEU A 17 18.26 8.79 16.73
CA LEU A 17 18.85 9.17 18.02
C LEU A 17 18.12 8.57 19.21
N ASP A 18 16.85 8.19 19.04
CA ASP A 18 16.02 7.60 20.09
C ASP A 18 15.26 6.35 19.62
N GLU A 19 14.66 5.66 20.58
CA GLU A 19 13.91 4.43 20.34
C GLU A 19 12.78 4.60 19.32
N GLU A 20 12.03 5.70 19.39
CA GLU A 20 10.90 5.94 18.50
C GLU A 20 11.39 6.14 17.06
N GLN A 21 12.47 6.88 16.90
CA GLN A 21 13.15 7.09 15.62
C GLN A 21 13.70 5.78 15.04
N LEU A 22 14.28 4.93 15.87
CA LEU A 22 14.81 3.64 15.39
C LEU A 22 13.70 2.67 14.99
N LYS A 23 12.56 2.68 15.70
CA LYS A 23 11.37 1.89 15.38
C LYS A 23 10.66 2.36 14.10
N ASP A 24 10.89 3.60 13.68
CA ASP A 24 10.37 4.16 12.42
C ASP A 24 11.12 3.62 11.18
N ILE A 25 12.34 3.09 11.35
CA ILE A 25 13.16 2.51 10.28
C ILE A 25 12.55 1.20 9.75
N SER A 26 12.43 1.08 8.42
CA SER A 26 11.86 -0.13 7.81
C SER A 26 12.79 -1.34 7.95
N GLY A 27 12.31 -2.34 8.68
CA GLY A 27 13.04 -3.58 8.94
C GLY A 27 13.54 -3.72 10.37
N ILE A 28 13.32 -2.71 11.23
CA ILE A 28 13.45 -2.79 12.69
C ILE A 28 12.06 -2.97 13.30
N GLY A 29 11.63 -4.23 13.44
CA GLY A 29 10.46 -4.58 14.24
C GLY A 29 10.82 -4.79 15.72
N GLY A 30 9.81 -5.00 16.57
CA GLY A 30 9.99 -5.14 18.03
C GLY A 30 11.10 -6.12 18.44
N VAL A 31 11.07 -7.34 17.90
CA VAL A 31 12.07 -8.39 18.23
C VAL A 31 13.51 -8.00 17.89
N LYS A 32 13.73 -7.21 16.83
CA LYS A 32 15.07 -6.75 16.44
C LYS A 32 15.50 -5.53 17.22
N PHE A 33 14.56 -4.65 17.53
CA PHE A 33 14.79 -3.53 18.42
C PHE A 33 15.23 -4.02 19.81
N GLU A 34 14.54 -4.99 20.40
CA GLU A 34 14.91 -5.55 21.70
C GLU A 34 16.31 -6.17 21.71
N LYS A 35 16.73 -6.79 20.60
CA LYS A 35 18.03 -7.45 20.50
C LYS A 35 19.19 -6.53 20.14
N TYR A 36 18.97 -5.51 19.31
CA TYR A 36 20.05 -4.73 18.70
C TYR A 36 19.85 -3.21 18.82
N GLY A 37 18.70 -2.75 19.27
CA GLY A 37 18.33 -1.33 19.24
C GLY A 37 19.23 -0.46 20.10
N ALA A 38 19.53 -0.89 21.33
CA ALA A 38 20.42 -0.16 22.23
C ALA A 38 21.84 0.01 21.65
N SER A 39 22.40 -1.05 21.07
CA SER A 39 23.74 -1.01 20.46
C SER A 39 23.77 -0.12 19.21
N ILE A 40 22.72 -0.17 18.38
CA ILE A 40 22.60 0.68 17.19
C ILE A 40 22.51 2.16 17.60
N LEU A 41 21.64 2.49 18.56
CA LEU A 41 21.48 3.85 19.04
C LEU A 41 22.75 4.41 19.65
N ALA A 42 23.49 3.61 20.41
CA ALA A 42 24.78 4.02 20.98
C ALA A 42 25.78 4.40 19.88
N GLU A 43 25.91 3.58 18.84
CA GLU A 43 26.85 3.84 17.73
C GLU A 43 26.44 5.06 16.91
N VAL A 44 25.14 5.21 16.61
CA VAL A 44 24.63 6.37 15.85
C VAL A 44 24.80 7.67 16.65
N ASN A 45 24.45 7.68 17.93
CA ASN A 45 24.61 8.87 18.78
C ASN A 45 26.08 9.25 18.94
N LYS A 46 26.97 8.26 19.08
CA LYS A 46 28.41 8.48 19.12
C LYS A 46 28.90 9.15 17.83
N TYR A 47 28.52 8.61 16.67
CA TYR A 47 28.91 9.16 15.36
C TYR A 47 28.39 10.59 15.16
N VAL A 48 27.14 10.86 15.50
CA VAL A 48 26.52 12.20 15.38
C VAL A 48 27.23 13.22 16.26
N LYS A 49 27.57 12.84 17.49
CA LYS A 49 28.29 13.70 18.44
C LYS A 49 29.72 13.97 18.00
N GLU A 50 30.46 12.95 17.56
CA GLU A 50 31.84 13.10 17.09
C GLU A 50 31.94 13.99 15.84
N ASN A 51 30.95 13.90 14.95
CA ASN A 51 30.94 14.63 13.68
C ASN A 51 30.14 15.95 13.73
N ASN A 52 29.63 16.36 14.90
CA ASN A 52 28.79 17.55 15.08
C ASN A 52 27.65 17.64 14.05
N ILE A 53 27.01 16.51 13.77
CA ILE A 53 25.94 16.41 12.76
C ILE A 53 24.66 16.99 13.36
N ASN A 54 24.10 18.02 12.71
CA ASN A 54 22.77 18.49 13.04
C ASN A 54 21.73 17.56 12.40
N VAL A 55 21.24 16.59 13.17
CA VAL A 55 20.25 15.62 12.71
C VAL A 55 18.86 16.27 12.74
N ILE A 56 18.30 16.49 11.56
CA ILE A 56 16.89 16.87 11.41
C ILE A 56 16.11 15.58 11.22
N TRP A 57 15.41 15.15 12.26
CA TRP A 57 14.59 13.94 12.19
C TRP A 57 13.31 14.21 11.41
N GLU A 58 13.29 13.75 10.16
CA GLU A 58 12.05 13.63 9.40
C GLU A 58 11.51 12.22 9.64
N LYS A 59 10.48 12.12 10.51
CA LYS A 59 9.74 10.86 10.67
C LYS A 59 9.41 10.38 9.28
N LYS A 60 9.67 9.10 8.98
CA LYS A 60 9.00 8.50 7.83
C LYS A 60 7.54 8.79 8.09
N GLY A 61 6.92 9.57 7.22
CA GLY A 61 5.47 9.69 7.28
C GLY A 61 4.98 8.26 7.37
N LYS A 62 4.45 7.87 8.54
CA LYS A 62 3.38 6.90 8.52
C LYS A 62 2.46 7.51 7.48
N ARG A 63 2.22 6.80 6.37
CA ARG A 63 1.13 7.17 5.44
C ARG A 63 -0.17 7.05 6.22
N LYS A 64 -0.38 8.05 7.07
CA LYS A 64 -1.38 8.18 8.11
C LYS A 64 -1.26 9.61 8.61
N LEU A 65 -1.72 10.54 7.79
CA LEU A 65 -2.60 11.58 8.28
C LEU A 65 -3.71 10.88 9.08
N ILE A 66 -3.52 10.71 10.39
CA ILE A 66 -4.64 10.51 11.30
C ILE A 66 -5.16 11.93 11.52
N LEU A 67 -6.11 12.33 10.67
CA LEU A 67 -6.97 13.46 10.96
C LEU A 67 -7.98 12.97 11.99
N ASP A 68 -8.01 13.64 13.14
CA ASP A 68 -9.02 13.56 14.19
C ASP A 68 -9.35 12.18 14.80
N GLY A 69 -8.76 11.92 15.98
CA GLY A 69 -9.47 11.40 17.16
C GLY A 69 -10.19 10.04 17.12
N GLU A 70 -10.31 9.39 15.97
CA GLU A 70 -10.99 8.12 15.77
C GLU A 70 -10.03 7.13 15.11
N SER A 71 -9.95 5.93 15.67
CA SER A 71 -9.14 4.82 15.15
C SER A 71 -9.72 4.22 13.86
N ARG A 72 -10.26 5.03 12.95
CA ARG A 72 -10.78 4.57 11.67
C ARG A 72 -9.63 4.09 10.79
N LYS A 73 -9.82 2.91 10.21
CA LYS A 73 -8.82 2.28 9.34
C LYS A 73 -8.86 2.96 7.97
N ASN A 74 -7.73 3.01 7.27
CA ASN A 74 -7.64 3.67 5.95
C ASN A 74 -8.60 3.07 4.91
N ASN A 75 -9.01 1.79 5.06
CA ASN A 75 -10.02 1.17 4.21
C ASN A 75 -11.40 1.79 4.44
N GLU A 76 -11.81 2.01 5.69
CA GLU A 76 -13.10 2.62 6.04
C GLU A 76 -13.17 4.06 5.51
N ILE A 77 -12.09 4.83 5.69
CA ILE A 77 -12.01 6.22 5.18
C ILE A 77 -12.08 6.23 3.66
N ALA A 78 -11.35 5.35 2.98
CA ALA A 78 -11.38 5.27 1.52
C ALA A 78 -12.78 4.92 0.99
N LEU A 79 -13.46 3.95 1.61
CA LEU A 79 -14.82 3.55 1.22
C LEU A 79 -15.85 4.66 1.47
N ASP A 80 -15.72 5.39 2.58
CA ASP A 80 -16.60 6.53 2.87
C ASP A 80 -16.43 7.65 1.83
N LEU A 81 -15.19 8.01 1.49
CA LEU A 81 -14.90 9.00 0.46
C LEU A 81 -15.38 8.58 -0.93
N LEU A 82 -15.29 7.28 -1.26
CA LEU A 82 -15.86 6.73 -2.49
C LEU A 82 -17.39 6.83 -2.51
N ASN A 83 -18.05 6.54 -1.37
CA ASN A 83 -19.51 6.72 -1.23
C ASN A 83 -19.94 8.18 -1.36
N GLN A 84 -19.07 9.13 -0.98
CA GLN A 84 -19.29 10.57 -1.21
C GLN A 84 -19.07 10.98 -2.68
N GLY A 85 -18.69 10.06 -3.56
CA GLY A 85 -18.48 10.30 -4.98
C GLY A 85 -17.11 10.86 -5.33
N LYS A 86 -16.11 10.81 -4.42
CA LYS A 86 -14.73 11.16 -4.79
C LYS A 86 -14.11 10.06 -5.65
N ASP A 87 -13.25 10.47 -6.58
CA ASP A 87 -12.53 9.54 -7.43
C ASP A 87 -11.33 8.89 -6.70
N ILE A 88 -10.92 7.71 -7.17
CA ILE A 88 -9.83 6.92 -6.60
C ILE A 88 -8.49 7.70 -6.59
N GLN A 89 -8.25 8.59 -7.56
CA GLN A 89 -7.00 9.36 -7.62
C GLN A 89 -6.96 10.45 -6.55
N SER A 90 -8.04 11.20 -6.39
CA SER A 90 -8.17 12.21 -5.34
C SER A 90 -8.03 11.59 -3.96
N ILE A 91 -8.69 10.45 -3.72
CA ILE A 91 -8.59 9.72 -2.45
C ILE A 91 -7.14 9.25 -2.22
N SER A 92 -6.48 8.74 -3.27
CA SER A 92 -5.08 8.31 -3.18
C SER A 92 -4.15 9.41 -2.69
N GLN A 93 -4.36 10.65 -3.12
CA GLN A 93 -3.61 11.80 -2.65
C GLN A 93 -4.02 12.22 -1.24
N GLU A 94 -5.32 12.28 -0.96
CA GLU A 94 -5.85 12.78 0.31
C GLU A 94 -5.46 11.92 1.51
N ILE A 95 -5.53 10.58 1.38
CA ILE A 95 -5.15 9.66 2.45
C ILE A 95 -3.75 9.07 2.28
N GLU A 96 -2.97 9.54 1.29
CA GLU A 96 -1.61 9.12 0.97
C GLU A 96 -1.44 7.59 0.77
N VAL A 97 -2.46 6.94 0.21
CA VAL A 97 -2.50 5.50 -0.06
C VAL A 97 -2.39 5.27 -1.56
N SER A 98 -1.71 4.19 -1.99
CA SER A 98 -1.58 3.92 -3.43
C SER A 98 -2.92 3.57 -4.08
N LEU A 99 -3.10 3.95 -5.35
CA LEU A 99 -4.27 3.60 -6.17
C LEU A 99 -4.58 2.10 -6.09
N SER A 100 -3.54 1.26 -6.21
CA SER A 100 -3.69 -0.18 -6.09
C SER A 100 -4.31 -0.61 -4.75
N THR A 101 -3.91 0.03 -3.64
CA THR A 101 -4.42 -0.30 -2.31
C THR A 101 -5.89 0.10 -2.15
N ILE A 102 -6.30 1.27 -2.68
CA ILE A 102 -7.70 1.71 -2.64
C ILE A 102 -8.58 0.74 -3.42
N ILE A 103 -8.18 0.36 -4.64
CA ILE A 103 -8.90 -0.65 -5.44
C ILE A 103 -8.97 -1.98 -4.68
N GLY A 104 -7.92 -2.32 -3.93
CA GLY A 104 -7.92 -3.48 -3.04
C GLY A 104 -8.97 -3.41 -1.94
N TYR A 105 -9.10 -2.27 -1.26
CA TYR A 105 -10.12 -2.06 -0.23
C TYR A 105 -11.54 -2.26 -0.79
N VAL A 106 -11.79 -1.75 -2.00
CA VAL A 106 -13.06 -1.95 -2.67
C VAL A 106 -13.28 -3.42 -3.00
N HIS A 107 -12.27 -4.09 -3.56
CA HIS A 107 -12.35 -5.51 -3.87
C HIS A 107 -12.67 -6.37 -2.65
N ASP A 108 -11.98 -6.15 -1.52
CA ASP A 108 -12.29 -6.83 -0.26
C ASP A 108 -13.71 -6.52 0.21
N TYR A 109 -14.14 -5.25 0.15
CA TYR A 109 -15.50 -4.84 0.53
C TYR A 109 -16.59 -5.56 -0.28
N VAL A 110 -16.42 -5.67 -1.60
CA VAL A 110 -17.37 -6.41 -2.45
C VAL A 110 -17.28 -7.92 -2.24
N LYS A 111 -16.07 -8.43 -1.96
CA LYS A 111 -15.85 -9.85 -1.65
C LYS A 111 -16.54 -10.29 -0.36
N ASP A 112 -16.65 -9.40 0.63
CA ASP A 112 -17.44 -9.61 1.86
C ASP A 112 -18.97 -9.57 1.64
N GLY A 113 -19.42 -9.39 0.39
CA GLY A 113 -20.84 -9.41 0.01
C GLY A 113 -21.52 -8.05 0.09
N HIS A 114 -20.77 -6.96 0.27
CA HIS A 114 -21.32 -5.62 0.23
C HIS A 114 -21.44 -5.09 -1.21
N SER A 115 -22.59 -4.50 -1.54
CA SER A 115 -22.79 -3.84 -2.82
C SER A 115 -22.22 -2.42 -2.81
N ILE A 116 -21.67 -2.01 -3.94
CA ILE A 116 -21.25 -0.62 -4.19
C ILE A 116 -22.26 0.06 -5.11
N SER A 117 -22.59 1.31 -4.81
CA SER A 117 -23.53 2.12 -5.61
C SER A 117 -22.86 3.29 -6.32
N PHE A 118 -21.55 3.44 -6.18
CA PHE A 118 -20.75 4.53 -6.74
C PHE A 118 -19.93 4.05 -7.94
N GLU A 119 -19.64 4.98 -8.85
CA GLU A 119 -18.79 4.73 -10.01
C GLU A 119 -17.32 4.80 -9.63
N LEU A 120 -16.59 3.71 -9.88
CA LEU A 120 -15.17 3.59 -9.54
C LEU A 120 -14.25 4.20 -10.60
N GLY A 121 -14.75 4.45 -11.82
CA GLY A 121 -13.91 4.93 -12.92
C GLY A 121 -12.82 3.93 -13.31
N LEU A 122 -13.06 2.62 -13.17
CA LEU A 122 -12.03 1.59 -13.38
C LEU A 122 -11.51 1.60 -14.82
N GLU A 123 -12.34 1.99 -15.79
CA GLU A 123 -11.95 2.12 -17.19
C GLU A 123 -10.83 3.14 -17.42
N ASN A 124 -10.61 4.08 -16.50
CA ASN A 124 -9.49 5.02 -16.60
C ASN A 124 -8.13 4.33 -16.34
N PHE A 125 -8.13 3.14 -15.74
CA PHE A 125 -6.91 2.43 -15.38
C PHE A 125 -6.47 1.42 -16.45
N TYR A 126 -7.22 1.16 -17.50
CA TYR A 126 -6.81 0.23 -18.56
C TYR A 126 -7.48 0.57 -19.89
N ASN A 127 -6.84 0.17 -20.99
CA ASN A 127 -7.51 0.09 -22.29
C ASN A 127 -7.91 -1.36 -22.56
N GLU A 128 -8.62 -1.60 -23.67
CA GLU A 128 -9.06 -2.94 -24.05
C GLU A 128 -7.91 -3.94 -24.22
N ASP A 129 -6.78 -3.51 -24.80
CA ASP A 129 -5.60 -4.35 -24.97
C ASP A 129 -5.02 -4.80 -23.62
N LYS A 130 -4.86 -3.86 -22.67
CA LYS A 130 -4.39 -4.16 -21.32
C LYS A 130 -5.37 -5.06 -20.58
N LYS A 131 -6.68 -4.81 -20.70
CA LYS A 131 -7.73 -5.66 -20.09
C LYS A 131 -7.58 -7.09 -20.58
N LYS A 132 -7.51 -7.31 -21.90
CA LYS A 132 -7.32 -8.65 -22.48
C LYS A 132 -6.04 -9.33 -21.99
N MET A 133 -4.91 -8.64 -22.04
CA MET A 133 -3.63 -9.19 -21.58
C MET A 133 -3.66 -9.61 -20.11
N ILE A 134 -4.25 -8.78 -19.24
CA ILE A 134 -4.35 -9.07 -17.82
C ILE A 134 -5.27 -10.27 -17.59
N LEU A 135 -6.44 -10.31 -18.23
CA LEU A 135 -7.38 -11.42 -18.10
C LEU A 135 -6.77 -12.76 -18.54
N GLU A 136 -6.09 -12.80 -19.70
CA GLU A 136 -5.41 -14.01 -20.18
C GLU A 136 -4.36 -14.53 -19.19
N VAL A 137 -3.64 -13.63 -18.53
CA VAL A 137 -2.67 -14.01 -17.51
C VAL A 137 -3.39 -14.52 -16.27
N CYS A 138 -4.43 -13.83 -15.81
CA CYS A 138 -5.26 -14.22 -14.66
C CYS A 138 -5.87 -15.61 -14.84
N GLU A 139 -6.38 -15.95 -16.03
CA GLU A 139 -6.91 -17.30 -16.31
C GLU A 139 -5.82 -18.39 -16.18
N LYS A 140 -4.56 -18.07 -16.51
CA LYS A 140 -3.44 -19.02 -16.45
C LYS A 140 -2.83 -19.17 -15.05
N VAL A 141 -2.93 -18.17 -14.18
CA VAL A 141 -2.25 -18.17 -12.86
C VAL A 141 -3.18 -18.01 -11.66
N GLY A 142 -4.45 -17.73 -11.89
CA GLY A 142 -5.43 -17.37 -10.87
C GLY A 142 -5.43 -15.88 -10.50
N TYR A 143 -6.48 -15.46 -9.81
CA TYR A 143 -6.75 -14.05 -9.46
C TYR A 143 -6.14 -13.62 -8.11
N ASP A 144 -5.75 -14.58 -7.26
CA ASP A 144 -5.27 -14.29 -5.89
C ASP A 144 -3.84 -13.73 -5.82
N ASN A 145 -2.97 -14.05 -6.78
CA ASN A 145 -1.54 -13.77 -6.65
C ASN A 145 -1.05 -12.66 -7.60
N LEU A 146 -1.30 -11.41 -7.20
CA LEU A 146 -0.89 -10.19 -7.92
C LEU A 146 0.58 -10.17 -8.34
N ASN A 147 1.48 -10.70 -7.51
CA ASN A 147 2.91 -10.70 -7.81
C ASN A 147 3.25 -11.67 -8.96
N ASN A 148 2.58 -12.84 -9.01
CA ASN A 148 2.72 -13.78 -10.12
C ASN A 148 2.14 -13.23 -11.42
N ILE A 149 0.99 -12.55 -11.34
CA ILE A 149 0.36 -11.89 -12.50
C ILE A 149 1.30 -10.81 -13.04
N LYS A 150 1.79 -9.91 -12.17
CA LYS A 150 2.70 -8.82 -12.57
C LYS A 150 3.99 -9.33 -13.20
N ARG A 151 4.56 -10.45 -12.73
CA ARG A 151 5.77 -11.05 -13.33
C ARG A 151 5.58 -11.55 -14.76
N LYS A 152 4.36 -11.89 -15.17
CA LYS A 152 4.04 -12.36 -16.53
C LYS A 152 3.58 -11.22 -17.46
N LEU A 153 3.40 -10.03 -16.91
CA LEU A 153 2.96 -8.84 -17.64
C LEU A 153 4.14 -7.90 -17.92
N PRO A 154 4.07 -7.10 -19.00
CA PRO A 154 5.11 -6.12 -19.30
C PRO A 154 5.21 -5.04 -18.21
N ASP A 155 6.35 -4.34 -18.18
CA ASP A 155 6.63 -3.33 -17.16
C ASP A 155 5.64 -2.15 -17.20
N SER A 156 5.10 -1.87 -18.40
CA SER A 156 4.08 -0.85 -18.65
C SER A 156 2.77 -1.04 -17.88
N ILE A 157 2.50 -2.24 -17.35
CA ILE A 157 1.30 -2.55 -16.57
C ILE A 157 1.60 -2.39 -15.08
N LYS A 158 1.10 -1.35 -14.44
CA LYS A 158 1.27 -1.18 -12.99
C LYS A 158 0.27 -2.05 -12.22
N TYR A 159 0.50 -2.17 -10.90
CA TYR A 159 -0.37 -2.95 -10.00
C TYR A 159 -1.81 -2.43 -9.96
N GLU A 160 -2.01 -1.12 -10.12
CA GLU A 160 -3.34 -0.50 -10.22
C GLU A 160 -4.12 -1.00 -11.45
N ASN A 161 -3.48 -1.13 -12.61
CA ASN A 161 -4.12 -1.65 -13.83
C ASN A 161 -4.60 -3.08 -13.60
N ILE A 162 -3.76 -3.92 -12.97
CA ILE A 162 -4.09 -5.33 -12.69
C ILE A 162 -5.29 -5.41 -11.75
N ARG A 163 -5.24 -4.67 -10.62
CA ARG A 163 -6.35 -4.69 -9.66
C ARG A 163 -7.64 -4.12 -10.23
N ALA A 164 -7.56 -3.08 -11.05
CA ALA A 164 -8.74 -2.51 -11.70
C ALA A 164 -9.43 -3.55 -12.59
N VAL A 165 -8.68 -4.27 -13.43
CA VAL A 165 -9.24 -5.33 -14.30
C VAL A 165 -9.82 -6.49 -13.48
N ILE A 166 -9.16 -6.91 -12.40
CA ILE A 166 -9.67 -7.98 -11.53
C ILE A 166 -10.99 -7.56 -10.88
N LEU A 167 -11.05 -6.35 -10.32
CA LEU A 167 -12.25 -5.84 -9.68
C LEU A 167 -13.39 -5.66 -10.69
N ASP A 168 -13.10 -5.09 -11.86
CA ASP A 168 -14.06 -4.93 -12.95
C ASP A 168 -14.67 -6.29 -13.35
N SER A 169 -13.82 -7.28 -13.62
CA SER A 169 -14.27 -8.64 -13.93
C SER A 169 -15.08 -9.28 -12.79
N TYR A 170 -14.71 -9.03 -11.53
CA TYR A 170 -15.46 -9.52 -10.38
C TYR A 170 -16.86 -8.90 -10.29
N LEU A 171 -16.97 -7.58 -10.51
CA LEU A 171 -18.24 -6.86 -10.55
C LEU A 171 -19.13 -7.30 -11.72
N GLU A 172 -18.54 -7.54 -12.90
CA GLU A 172 -19.26 -8.10 -14.06
C GLU A 172 -19.82 -9.49 -13.75
N ASN A 173 -19.03 -10.37 -13.13
CA ASN A 173 -19.49 -11.71 -12.73
C ASN A 173 -20.59 -11.68 -11.67
N LEU A 174 -20.54 -10.74 -10.72
CA LEU A 174 -21.61 -10.56 -9.73
C LEU A 174 -22.91 -10.13 -10.40
N LYS A 175 -22.87 -9.14 -11.31
CA LYS A 175 -24.05 -8.71 -12.07
C LYS A 175 -24.66 -9.87 -12.87
N ASN A 176 -23.84 -10.69 -13.52
CA ASN A 176 -24.31 -11.82 -14.31
C ASN A 176 -24.96 -12.93 -13.46
N ASN A 177 -24.47 -13.17 -12.23
CA ASN A 177 -25.10 -14.12 -11.32
C ASN A 177 -26.45 -13.62 -10.77
N ILE A 178 -26.60 -12.32 -10.52
CA ILE A 178 -27.86 -11.72 -10.02
C ILE A 178 -28.99 -11.80 -11.06
N ILE A 179 -28.66 -11.83 -12.36
CA ILE A 179 -29.66 -11.90 -13.45
C ILE A 179 -30.07 -13.37 -13.75
N ALA A 180 -29.34 -14.35 -13.20
CA ALA A 180 -29.57 -15.77 -13.44
C ALA A 180 -30.48 -16.47 -12.42
N GLU A 181 -30.94 -15.76 -11.38
CA GLU A 181 -31.96 -16.20 -10.40
C GLU A 181 -33.31 -15.50 -10.65
#